data_AF-A0A2N0QKQ2-F1
#
_entry.id   AF-A0A2N0QKQ2-F1
#
_cell.length_a   1.000
_cell.length_b   1.000
_cell.length_c   1.000
_cell.angle_alpha   90.00
_cell.angle_beta   90.00
_cell.angle_gamma   90.00
#
_symmetry.space_group_name_H-M   'P 1'
#
loop_
_entity.id
_entity.type
_entity.pdbx_description
1 polymer ?
#
loop_
_entity_poly.entity_id
_entity_poly.type
_entity_poly.pdbx_seq_one_letter_code
_entity_poly.pdbx_strand_id
1 'polypeptide(L)'
;MDIIWNSFNEKTEVVIEASTGIEQLLYSEIPKLENMLGNPINVVLLKGMQNYIDLERFEQMMRLKDLSYDEVLTFLQVLVWLTKTETGDMGELNVSGGGQLFLEKIRKIPNETNKKKSHFDFYEQAIKDSEKSDLIITNHSMLIADLNRREPIFHNIGGFIIDEAHQFVQAAS
;
A
#
# COMPACT_ATOMS: atom_id res chain seq x y z
N MET A 1 -7.94 22.31 -2.20
CA MET A 1 -8.90 21.99 -3.28
C MET A 1 -8.48 22.55 -4.63
N ASP A 2 -8.06 23.81 -4.75
CA ASP A 2 -7.72 24.42 -6.05
C ASP A 2 -6.54 23.74 -6.79
N ILE A 3 -5.54 23.24 -6.05
CA ILE A 3 -4.40 22.48 -6.61
C ILE A 3 -4.86 21.11 -7.16
N ILE A 4 -5.82 20.48 -6.47
CA ILE A 4 -6.43 19.22 -6.90
C ILE A 4 -7.19 19.46 -8.21
N TRP A 5 -7.97 20.54 -8.27
CA TRP A 5 -8.81 20.89 -9.42
C TRP A 5 -8.02 21.12 -10.71
N ASN A 6 -6.88 21.81 -10.64
CA ASN A 6 -6.05 22.06 -11.83
C ASN A 6 -5.31 20.80 -12.32
N SER A 7 -5.03 19.83 -11.44
CA SER A 7 -4.24 18.64 -11.78
C SER A 7 -5.08 17.55 -12.49
N PHE A 8 -6.40 17.49 -12.23
CA PHE A 8 -7.31 16.52 -12.86
C PHE A 8 -7.69 16.84 -14.32
N ASN A 9 -7.38 18.04 -14.81
CA ASN A 9 -7.79 18.48 -16.16
C ASN A 9 -6.82 18.04 -17.28
N GLU A 10 -5.64 17.56 -16.91
CA GLU A 10 -4.70 16.86 -17.79
C GLU A 10 -4.65 15.40 -17.33
N LYS A 11 -4.54 14.43 -18.25
CA LYS A 11 -4.51 12.97 -17.95
C LYS A 11 -3.30 12.61 -17.08
N THR A 12 -3.35 12.96 -15.82
CA THR A 12 -2.18 12.91 -14.98
C THR A 12 -2.58 12.37 -13.63
N GLU A 13 -2.01 11.21 -13.35
CA GLU A 13 -2.02 10.58 -12.03
C GLU A 13 -1.63 11.65 -11.00
N VAL A 14 -2.44 11.77 -9.95
CA VAL A 14 -2.13 12.61 -8.79
C VAL A 14 -1.72 11.69 -7.65
N VAL A 15 -0.64 12.02 -6.94
CA VAL A 15 -0.20 11.26 -5.77
C VAL A 15 -0.54 12.04 -4.51
N ILE A 16 -1.35 11.45 -3.63
CA ILE A 16 -1.62 11.98 -2.29
C ILE A 16 -0.78 11.20 -1.29
N GLU A 17 0.11 11.90 -0.58
CA GLU A 17 0.72 11.36 0.64
C GLU A 17 -0.26 11.59 1.81
N ALA A 18 -0.70 10.52 2.44
CA ALA A 18 -1.58 10.57 3.60
C ALA A 18 -1.16 9.52 4.63
N SER A 19 -0.55 9.98 5.72
CA SER A 19 -0.21 9.13 6.88
C SER A 19 -1.41 8.89 7.82
N THR A 20 -2.43 9.75 7.77
CA THR A 20 -3.67 9.64 8.54
C THR A 20 -4.88 10.04 7.69
N GLY A 21 -6.10 9.65 8.08
CA GLY A 21 -7.32 10.10 7.40
C GLY A 21 -7.61 9.46 6.04
N ILE A 22 -6.94 8.35 5.67
CA ILE A 22 -7.20 7.62 4.41
C ILE A 22 -8.68 7.25 4.27
N GLU A 23 -9.34 6.79 5.34
CA GLU A 23 -10.77 6.49 5.30
C GLU A 23 -11.63 7.71 4.97
N GLN A 24 -11.31 8.88 5.55
CA GLN A 24 -12.03 10.11 5.24
C GLN A 24 -11.80 10.53 3.78
N LEU A 25 -10.58 10.38 3.29
CA LEU A 25 -10.25 10.66 1.89
C LEU A 25 -11.06 9.76 0.94
N LEU A 26 -11.07 8.45 1.19
CA LEU A 26 -11.74 7.44 0.37
C LEU A 26 -13.28 7.54 0.44
N TYR A 27 -13.86 7.73 1.62
CA TYR A 27 -15.31 7.64 1.80
C TYR A 27 -16.04 8.98 1.87
N SER A 28 -15.34 10.10 1.99
CA SER A 28 -15.95 11.44 2.02
C SER A 28 -15.41 12.35 0.92
N GLU A 29 -14.10 12.52 0.79
CA GLU A 29 -13.54 13.54 -0.11
C GLU A 29 -13.55 13.11 -1.58
N ILE A 30 -13.14 11.88 -1.89
CA ILE A 30 -13.17 11.34 -3.26
C ILE A 30 -14.61 11.32 -3.83
N PRO A 31 -15.64 10.83 -3.11
CA PRO A 31 -17.01 10.88 -3.61
C PRO A 31 -17.51 12.30 -3.89
N LYS A 32 -17.08 13.31 -3.13
CA LYS A 32 -17.39 14.72 -3.44
C LYS A 32 -16.73 15.15 -4.74
N LEU A 33 -15.48 14.78 -4.96
CA LEU A 33 -14.75 15.08 -6.21
C LEU A 33 -15.42 14.41 -7.42
N GLU A 34 -15.78 13.13 -7.31
CA GLU A 34 -16.52 12.40 -8.36
C GLU A 34 -17.84 13.09 -8.71
N ASN A 35 -18.61 13.51 -7.71
CA ASN A 35 -19.86 14.27 -7.93
C ASN A 35 -19.64 15.61 -8.64
N MET A 36 -18.52 16.28 -8.39
CA MET A 36 -18.17 17.54 -9.04
C MET A 36 -17.67 17.35 -10.47
N LEU A 37 -16.89 16.29 -10.72
CA LEU A 37 -16.33 15.97 -12.05
C LEU A 37 -17.34 15.26 -12.95
N GLY A 38 -18.39 14.66 -12.38
CA GLY A 38 -19.41 13.91 -13.10
C GLY A 38 -18.93 12.55 -13.63
N ASN A 39 -17.75 12.08 -13.21
CA ASN A 39 -17.15 10.81 -13.61
C ASN A 39 -16.52 10.14 -12.38
N PRO A 40 -16.47 8.79 -12.34
CA PRO A 40 -15.75 8.07 -11.29
C PRO A 40 -14.24 8.32 -11.40
N ILE A 41 -13.55 8.28 -10.27
CA ILE A 41 -12.10 8.40 -10.18
C ILE A 41 -11.53 7.03 -9.83
N ASN A 42 -10.64 6.49 -10.64
CA ASN A 42 -9.95 5.24 -10.32
C ASN A 42 -8.86 5.51 -9.27
N VAL A 43 -9.15 5.19 -8.00
CA VAL A 43 -8.25 5.42 -6.88
C VAL A 43 -7.52 4.13 -6.49
N VAL A 44 -6.20 4.19 -6.39
CA VAL A 44 -5.36 3.07 -5.94
C VAL A 44 -4.58 3.45 -4.69
N LEU A 45 -4.59 2.58 -3.68
CA LEU A 45 -3.74 2.69 -2.51
C LEU A 45 -2.43 1.95 -2.77
N LEU A 46 -1.31 2.68 -2.83
CA LEU A 46 0.01 2.13 -3.10
C LEU A 46 0.97 2.46 -1.94
N LYS A 47 1.15 1.51 -1.04
CA LYS A 47 2.09 1.61 0.08
C LYS A 47 3.47 1.01 -0.25
N GLY A 48 4.45 1.24 0.62
CA GLY A 48 5.76 0.61 0.50
C GLY A 48 5.67 -0.92 0.60
N MET A 49 6.56 -1.65 -0.09
CA MET A 49 6.58 -3.12 -0.18
C MET A 49 6.37 -3.82 1.15
N GLN A 50 6.98 -3.30 2.21
CA GLN A 50 6.87 -3.85 3.54
C GLN A 50 5.42 -3.93 4.02
N ASN A 51 4.48 -3.12 3.58
CA ASN A 51 3.09 -3.20 4.05
C ASN A 51 2.34 -4.46 3.58
N TYR A 52 2.87 -5.18 2.59
CA TYR A 52 2.18 -6.32 1.98
C TYR A 52 2.65 -7.65 2.55
N ILE A 53 1.74 -8.61 2.58
CA ILE A 53 2.05 -10.01 2.89
C ILE A 53 2.84 -10.68 1.74
N ASP A 54 3.79 -11.54 2.08
CA ASP A 54 4.39 -12.49 1.16
C ASP A 54 3.76 -13.87 1.33
N LEU A 55 3.04 -14.32 0.31
CA LEU A 55 2.31 -15.59 0.33
C LEU A 55 3.23 -16.81 0.43
N GLU A 56 4.45 -16.74 -0.12
CA GLU A 56 5.42 -17.83 -0.01
C GLU A 56 5.93 -17.94 1.43
N ARG A 57 6.24 -16.79 2.06
CA ARG A 57 6.64 -16.76 3.47
C ARG A 57 5.52 -17.25 4.38
N PHE A 58 4.28 -16.83 4.12
CA PHE A 58 3.13 -17.32 4.88
C PHE A 58 2.93 -18.84 4.73
N GLU A 59 3.07 -19.40 3.52
CA GLU A 59 3.02 -20.85 3.30
C GLU A 59 4.13 -21.58 4.06
N GLN A 60 5.34 -21.02 4.11
CA GLN A 60 6.46 -21.59 4.87
C GLN A 60 6.15 -21.68 6.37
N MET A 61 5.39 -20.72 6.91
CA MET A 61 4.95 -20.76 8.31
C MET A 61 4.06 -21.97 8.62
N MET A 62 3.31 -22.50 7.64
CA MET A 62 2.49 -23.71 7.80
C MET A 62 3.32 -24.96 8.11
N ARG A 63 4.62 -24.94 7.77
CA ARG A 63 5.51 -26.09 7.91
C ARG A 63 6.25 -26.09 9.25
N LEU A 64 6.16 -25.01 10.03
CA LEU A 64 6.77 -24.92 11.35
C LEU A 64 5.94 -25.66 12.39
N LYS A 65 6.61 -26.39 13.28
CA LYS A 65 5.97 -27.20 14.32
C LYS A 65 5.88 -26.52 15.68
N ASP A 66 6.69 -25.48 15.91
CA ASP A 66 6.88 -24.85 17.23
C ASP A 66 6.43 -23.38 17.22
N LEU A 67 5.17 -23.15 16.84
CA LEU A 67 4.55 -21.82 16.97
C LEU A 67 4.04 -21.62 18.39
N SER A 68 4.29 -20.45 18.96
CA SER A 68 3.67 -20.02 20.21
C SER A 68 2.16 -19.83 20.04
N TYR A 69 1.42 -19.75 21.16
CA TYR A 69 -0.03 -19.54 21.14
C TYR A 69 -0.43 -18.28 20.35
N ASP A 70 0.30 -17.17 20.56
CA ASP A 70 0.05 -15.91 19.85
C ASP A 70 0.31 -16.02 18.35
N GLU A 71 1.34 -16.78 17.95
CA GLU A 71 1.63 -17.03 16.54
C GLU A 71 0.57 -17.92 15.89
N VAL A 72 0.06 -18.94 16.60
CA VAL A 72 -1.04 -19.78 16.09
C VAL A 72 -2.31 -18.95 15.91
N LEU A 73 -2.66 -18.11 16.89
CA LEU A 73 -3.82 -17.23 16.79
C LEU A 73 -3.69 -16.26 15.61
N THR A 74 -2.52 -15.64 15.46
CA THR A 74 -2.25 -14.70 14.36
C THR A 74 -2.23 -15.40 13.01
N PHE A 75 -1.65 -16.60 12.92
CA PHE A 75 -1.66 -17.43 11.72
C PHE A 75 -3.09 -17.70 11.25
N LEU A 76 -3.99 -18.11 12.17
CA LEU A 76 -5.39 -18.36 11.84
C LEU A 76 -6.13 -17.08 11.43
N GLN A 77 -5.84 -15.95 12.08
CA GLN A 77 -6.41 -14.65 11.72
C GLN A 77 -5.99 -14.24 10.30
N VAL A 78 -4.70 -14.36 9.97
CA VAL A 78 -4.17 -14.10 8.63
C VAL A 78 -4.81 -15.03 7.60
N LEU A 79 -4.99 -16.31 7.92
CA LEU A 79 -5.63 -17.27 7.03
C LEU A 79 -7.07 -16.86 6.68
N VAL A 80 -7.86 -16.44 7.67
CA VAL A 80 -9.23 -15.94 7.44
C VAL A 80 -9.19 -14.62 6.66
N TRP A 81 -8.29 -13.71 7.01
CA TRP A 81 -8.14 -12.42 6.34
C TRP A 81 -7.75 -12.57 4.86
N LEU A 82 -6.87 -13.52 4.51
CA LEU A 82 -6.49 -13.84 3.14
C LEU A 82 -7.68 -14.26 2.25
N THR A 83 -8.78 -14.73 2.82
CA THR A 83 -10.00 -15.04 2.06
C THR A 83 -10.86 -13.82 1.75
N LYS A 84 -10.53 -12.65 2.32
CA LYS A 84 -11.33 -11.43 2.27
C LYS A 84 -10.57 -10.24 1.68
N THR A 85 -9.27 -10.15 1.90
CA THR A 85 -8.47 -9.01 1.46
C THR A 85 -8.36 -9.00 -0.07
N GLU A 86 -8.53 -7.81 -0.64
CA GLU A 86 -8.28 -7.55 -2.06
C GLU A 86 -6.88 -6.97 -2.28
N THR A 87 -6.30 -6.34 -1.25
CA THR A 87 -5.07 -5.55 -1.34
C THR A 87 -3.85 -6.28 -0.79
N GLY A 88 -4.04 -7.22 0.13
CA GLY A 88 -2.95 -7.88 0.86
C GLY A 88 -2.17 -6.94 1.80
N ASP A 89 -2.74 -5.78 2.14
CA ASP A 89 -2.18 -4.83 3.09
C ASP A 89 -2.34 -5.34 4.52
N MET A 90 -1.21 -5.69 5.15
CA MET A 90 -1.22 -6.18 6.53
C MET A 90 -1.67 -5.13 7.55
N GLY A 91 -1.78 -3.85 7.16
CA GLY A 91 -2.42 -2.80 7.97
C GLY A 91 -3.91 -3.04 8.22
N GLU A 92 -4.56 -3.90 7.44
CA GLU A 92 -5.95 -4.35 7.67
C GLU A 92 -6.07 -5.30 8.89
N LEU A 93 -4.96 -5.86 9.36
CA LEU A 93 -4.92 -6.81 10.47
C LEU A 93 -4.71 -6.10 11.81
N ASN A 94 -5.66 -6.28 12.73
CA ASN A 94 -5.50 -5.89 14.12
C ASN A 94 -5.07 -7.10 14.96
N VAL A 95 -3.78 -7.18 15.31
CA VAL A 95 -3.17 -8.32 16.02
C VAL A 95 -2.62 -7.90 17.38
N SER A 96 -2.40 -8.87 18.28
CA SER A 96 -1.73 -8.62 19.55
C SER A 96 -0.25 -8.22 19.36
N GLY A 97 0.41 -7.74 20.41
CA GLY A 97 1.85 -7.43 20.35
C GLY A 97 2.71 -8.63 19.93
N GLY A 98 2.39 -9.84 20.41
CA GLY A 98 3.03 -11.08 19.96
C GLY A 98 2.72 -11.41 18.49
N GLY A 99 1.51 -11.11 18.03
CA GLY A 99 1.13 -11.23 16.63
C GLY A 99 1.89 -10.30 15.68
N GLN A 100 2.34 -9.13 16.14
CA GLN A 100 3.16 -8.26 15.30
C GLN A 100 4.50 -8.89 14.93
N LEU A 101 5.14 -9.61 15.85
CA LEU A 101 6.36 -10.37 15.53
C LEU A 101 6.11 -11.45 14.48
N PHE A 102 4.89 -12.01 14.44
CA PHE A 102 4.49 -12.95 13.40
C PHE A 102 4.31 -12.25 12.04
N LEU A 103 3.66 -11.07 12.00
CA LEU A 103 3.50 -10.31 10.77
C LEU A 103 4.85 -9.92 10.14
N GLU A 104 5.87 -9.59 10.95
CA GLU A 104 7.23 -9.34 10.45
C GLU A 104 7.84 -10.54 9.71
N LYS A 105 7.53 -11.77 10.12
CA LYS A 105 8.05 -13.00 9.47
C LYS A 105 7.46 -13.22 8.09
N ILE A 106 6.20 -12.80 7.89
CA ILE A 106 5.45 -13.01 6.64
C ILE A 106 5.40 -11.76 5.77
N ARG A 107 6.05 -10.68 6.21
CA ARG A 107 6.17 -9.43 5.48
C ARG A 107 6.94 -9.62 4.17
N LYS A 108 6.50 -8.91 3.12
CA LYS A 108 7.22 -8.82 1.85
C LYS A 108 8.54 -8.06 2.03
N ILE A 109 9.61 -8.66 1.51
CA ILE A 109 10.93 -8.04 1.43
C ILE A 109 11.46 -8.10 0.00
N PRO A 110 12.48 -7.28 -0.35
CA PRO A 110 13.12 -7.37 -1.63
C PRO A 110 13.64 -8.80 -1.87
N ASN A 111 13.27 -9.40 -3.02
CA ASN A 111 13.78 -10.71 -3.38
C ASN A 111 15.29 -10.61 -3.67
N GLU A 112 16.11 -11.30 -2.88
CA GLU A 112 17.54 -11.46 -3.18
C GLU A 112 17.80 -12.47 -4.32
N THR A 113 16.79 -13.26 -4.71
CA THR A 113 16.96 -14.36 -5.66
C THR A 113 15.98 -14.27 -6.84
N ASN A 114 16.49 -14.52 -8.05
CA ASN A 114 15.74 -14.65 -9.31
C ASN A 114 14.93 -15.97 -9.37
N LYS A 115 14.22 -16.33 -8.30
CA LYS A 115 13.31 -17.49 -8.34
C LYS A 115 12.06 -17.11 -9.14
N LYS A 116 11.57 -18.07 -9.94
CA LYS A 116 10.25 -17.96 -10.58
C LYS A 116 9.20 -17.74 -9.47
N LYS A 117 8.49 -16.62 -9.53
CA LYS A 117 7.33 -16.37 -8.67
C LYS A 117 6.25 -17.39 -9.02
N SER A 118 5.99 -18.30 -8.10
CA SER A 118 4.92 -19.30 -8.25
C SER A 118 3.58 -18.83 -7.68
N HIS A 119 3.59 -17.75 -6.90
CA HIS A 119 2.43 -17.24 -6.17
C HIS A 119 2.09 -15.83 -6.62
N PHE A 120 0.82 -15.47 -6.43
CA PHE A 120 0.32 -14.10 -6.59
C PHE A 120 1.07 -13.16 -5.63
N ASP A 121 1.39 -11.96 -6.10
CA ASP A 121 2.14 -10.96 -5.34
C ASP A 121 1.31 -9.67 -5.28
N PHE A 122 0.71 -9.42 -4.11
CA PHE A 122 -0.13 -8.25 -3.86
C PHE A 122 0.59 -6.94 -4.14
N TYR A 123 1.90 -6.87 -3.85
CA TYR A 123 2.66 -5.65 -4.08
C TYR A 123 2.83 -5.36 -5.57
N GLU A 124 3.14 -6.38 -6.37
CA GLU A 124 3.21 -6.21 -7.82
C GLU A 124 1.85 -5.93 -8.44
N GLN A 125 0.79 -6.50 -7.90
CA GLN A 125 -0.56 -6.16 -8.34
C GLN A 125 -0.88 -4.69 -8.06
N ALA A 126 -0.59 -4.19 -6.86
CA ALA A 126 -0.79 -2.78 -6.50
C ALA A 126 0.01 -1.83 -7.41
N ILE A 127 1.25 -2.19 -7.78
CA ILE A 127 2.03 -1.41 -8.76
C ILE A 127 1.32 -1.39 -10.12
N LYS A 128 0.89 -2.55 -10.64
CA LYS A 128 0.18 -2.63 -11.94
C LYS A 128 -1.15 -1.89 -11.95
N ASP A 129 -1.86 -1.89 -10.83
CA ASP A 129 -3.12 -1.16 -10.71
C ASP A 129 -2.87 0.34 -10.67
N SER A 130 -1.77 0.77 -10.04
CA SER A 130 -1.37 2.19 -9.99
C SER A 130 -1.09 2.79 -11.37
N GLU A 131 -0.55 2.01 -12.31
CA GLU A 131 -0.30 2.43 -13.72
C GLU A 131 -1.57 2.76 -14.52
N LYS A 132 -2.75 2.42 -13.99
CA LYS A 132 -4.05 2.67 -14.62
C LYS A 132 -4.93 3.57 -13.77
N SER A 133 -4.40 4.12 -12.69
CA SER A 133 -5.15 4.93 -11.74
C SER A 133 -5.24 6.39 -12.21
N ASP A 134 -6.30 7.07 -11.79
CA ASP A 134 -6.38 8.54 -11.90
C ASP A 134 -5.76 9.19 -10.66
N LEU A 135 -5.79 8.49 -9.53
CA LEU A 135 -5.33 8.97 -8.22
C LEU A 135 -4.64 7.84 -7.46
N ILE A 136 -3.41 8.09 -7.02
CA ILE A 136 -2.66 7.20 -6.15
C ILE A 136 -2.63 7.81 -4.75
N ILE A 137 -3.08 7.06 -3.74
CA ILE A 137 -2.87 7.39 -2.34
C ILE A 137 -1.67 6.57 -1.86
N THR A 138 -0.68 7.22 -1.28
CA THR A 138 0.59 6.61 -0.89
C THR A 138 1.02 7.07 0.50
N ASN A 139 2.11 6.48 1.01
CA ASN A 139 2.74 6.91 2.26
C ASN A 139 4.17 7.37 2.03
N HIS A 140 4.73 8.12 2.98
CA HIS A 140 6.13 8.58 2.94
C HIS A 140 7.13 7.48 2.59
N SER A 141 6.97 6.28 3.15
CA SER A 141 7.87 5.15 2.91
C SER A 141 7.91 4.73 1.43
N MET A 142 6.79 4.83 0.72
CA MET A 142 6.70 4.50 -0.70
C MET A 142 7.36 5.58 -1.56
N LEU A 143 7.15 6.87 -1.26
CA LEU A 143 7.82 7.97 -1.95
C LEU A 143 9.36 7.83 -1.85
N ILE A 144 9.87 7.55 -0.66
CA ILE A 144 11.31 7.34 -0.42
C ILE A 144 11.81 6.08 -1.15
N ALA A 145 11.03 5.00 -1.15
CA ALA A 145 11.38 3.79 -1.88
C ALA A 145 11.45 4.06 -3.39
N ASP A 146 10.55 4.89 -3.92
CA ASP A 146 10.47 5.22 -5.34
C ASP A 146 11.68 6.01 -5.84
N LEU A 147 12.19 6.95 -5.04
CA LEU A 147 13.42 7.70 -5.34
C LEU A 147 14.65 6.82 -5.56
N ASN A 148 14.66 5.63 -4.94
CA ASN A 148 15.76 4.67 -5.02
C ASN A 148 15.53 3.56 -6.07
N ARG A 149 14.41 3.59 -6.80
CA ARG A 149 14.12 2.63 -7.86
C ARG A 149 14.90 2.95 -9.13
N ARG A 150 15.25 1.91 -9.89
CA ARG A 150 15.79 2.06 -11.25
C ARG A 150 14.75 2.64 -12.21
N GLU A 151 13.50 2.20 -12.07
CA GLU A 151 12.35 2.68 -12.82
C GLU A 151 11.36 3.26 -11.79
N PRO A 152 11.35 4.57 -11.57
CA PRO A 152 10.45 5.21 -10.61
C PRO A 152 9.00 5.14 -11.10
N ILE A 153 8.08 4.80 -10.19
CA ILE A 153 6.64 4.72 -10.47
C ILE A 153 6.07 6.12 -10.63
N PHE A 154 6.57 7.12 -9.89
CA PHE A 154 6.00 8.46 -9.89
C PHE A 154 6.67 9.43 -10.88
N HIS A 155 7.39 8.94 -11.89
CA HIS A 155 8.15 9.80 -12.81
C HIS A 155 7.26 10.65 -13.76
N ASN A 156 6.08 10.16 -14.12
CA ASN A 156 5.18 10.77 -15.11
C ASN A 156 3.85 11.27 -14.53
N ILE A 157 3.80 11.53 -13.23
CA ILE A 157 2.59 12.03 -12.57
C ILE A 157 2.43 13.54 -12.79
N GLY A 158 1.21 14.07 -12.73
CA GLY A 158 0.97 15.50 -12.99
C GLY A 158 0.94 16.37 -11.75
N GLY A 159 0.88 15.76 -10.58
CA GLY A 159 0.89 16.51 -9.33
C GLY A 159 1.11 15.62 -8.12
N PHE A 160 1.83 16.18 -7.15
CA PHE A 160 1.89 15.67 -5.79
C PHE A 160 1.05 16.56 -4.88
N ILE A 161 0.26 15.94 -4.02
CA ILE A 161 -0.38 16.58 -2.88
C ILE A 161 0.23 15.91 -1.64
N ILE A 162 0.96 16.69 -0.86
CA ILE A 162 1.55 16.20 0.38
C ILE A 162 0.72 16.79 1.51
N ASP A 163 -0.14 15.96 2.11
CA ASP A 163 -0.73 16.30 3.39
C ASP A 163 0.40 16.27 4.44
N GLU A 164 0.44 17.18 5.40
CA GLU A 164 1.56 17.28 6.37
C GLU A 164 2.96 17.63 5.79
N ALA A 165 3.05 18.51 4.77
CA ALA A 165 4.32 18.97 4.18
C ALA A 165 5.37 19.47 5.21
N HIS A 166 4.95 19.83 6.42
CA HIS A 166 5.83 20.22 7.52
C HIS A 166 6.64 19.06 8.12
N GLN A 167 6.15 17.82 8.12
CA GLN A 167 6.91 16.65 8.60
C GLN A 167 7.92 16.12 7.57
N PHE A 168 7.65 16.32 6.28
CA PHE A 168 8.51 15.87 5.19
C PHE A 168 9.92 16.50 5.23
N VAL A 169 10.03 17.77 5.64
CA VAL A 169 11.32 18.48 5.75
C VAL A 169 12.24 17.88 6.83
N GLN A 170 11.66 17.29 7.88
CA GLN A 170 12.45 16.69 8.97
C GLN A 170 13.01 15.30 8.62
N ALA A 171 12.33 14.54 7.75
CA ALA A 171 12.81 13.22 7.32
C ALA A 171 13.95 13.30 6.27
N ALA A 172 14.11 14.45 5.62
CA ALA A 172 15.14 14.72 4.62
C ALA A 172 16.36 15.49 5.19
N SER A 173 16.39 15.76 6.50
CA SER A 173 17.47 16.47 7.20
C SER A 173 18.37 15.53 8.00
#